data_AF-A0A8T6DMH7-F1
#
_entry.id   AF-A0A8T6DMH7-F1
#
_cell.length_a   1.000
_cell.length_b   1.000
_cell.length_c   1.000
_cell.angle_alpha   90.00
_cell.angle_beta   90.00
_cell.angle_gamma   90.00
#
_symmetry.space_group_name_H-M   'P 1'
#
loop_
_entity.id
_entity.type
_entity.pdbx_description
1 polymer ?
#
loop_
_entity_poly.entity_id
_entity_poly.type
_entity_poly.pdbx_seq_one_letter_code
_entity_poly.pdbx_strand_id
1 'polypeptide(L)'
;MKRVAADAIWEERDTLDALDSIARRDSRKRGGLLVIIDEMGKFLESAAYDGTDIYFFQQLAELASRSSNRLIVVGALHQAFEEYTNRLSHEIRDEWAKIQGRFIDLPIDVSSYEQLSLLSRAIEFDEPSHDISQLAYGVSDLTQGRVPTEILENCWPLHPMVACLLGPISRRRFGQNQRSLFGFLNSAEPAGFQDFLRNAESHHLCSTPRLWDYLRLNMEPSIMASSDGHRWGMAMDAIERCRAKGGEDLHIQLLQTIALLDLFGERSGVSATKRGICLALSNEFDSDAVKSGLSDLQKWAMVIYRDFSGSYGIYEGSDFDMDDALDSAYRSISPDFQSIGQLGELKPVFAKRHYHQFGSLRWYDAIVSTLTDLGVAVTQCLNGKRLSKGSAGALILAIHADRSEATQDAEEVIRESLEQSVGASVDVVVGNPSQSSRLLASLVREFQAFRWIFENRPEHRGDRVARAEVHYPLASTE
;
A
#
# COMPACT_ATOMS: atom_id res chain seq x y z
N MET A 1 40.91 -1.66 4.53
CA MET A 1 39.85 -0.91 5.26
C MET A 1 40.46 -0.32 6.52
N LYS A 2 40.62 1.01 6.63
CA LYS A 2 40.87 1.63 7.93
C LYS A 2 39.51 1.69 8.64
N ARG A 3 39.31 0.88 9.69
CA ARG A 3 38.21 1.09 10.63
C ARG A 3 38.42 2.47 11.25
N VAL A 4 37.55 3.42 10.94
CA VAL A 4 37.48 4.66 11.71
C VAL A 4 36.90 4.30 13.08
N ALA A 5 37.44 4.91 14.15
CA ALA A 5 37.16 4.54 15.52
C ALA A 5 35.65 4.55 15.82
N ALA A 6 35.17 3.49 16.49
CA ALA A 6 33.75 3.21 16.68
C ALA A 6 33.03 4.12 17.70
N ASP A 7 33.72 5.07 18.31
CA ASP A 7 33.22 5.86 19.45
C ASP A 7 33.10 7.37 19.18
N ALA A 8 33.23 7.82 17.93
CA ALA A 8 32.92 9.21 17.57
C ALA A 8 31.44 9.35 17.23
N ILE A 9 30.76 10.34 17.80
CA ILE A 9 29.45 10.79 17.30
C ILE A 9 29.73 11.50 15.98
N TRP A 10 29.23 10.97 14.87
CA TRP A 10 29.37 11.59 13.54
C TRP A 10 28.15 12.44 13.26
N GLU A 11 28.38 13.70 12.88
CA GLU A 11 27.34 14.53 12.29
C GLU A 11 27.31 14.35 10.75
N GLU A 12 26.25 14.85 10.11
CA GLU A 12 26.09 14.80 8.66
C GLU A 12 27.28 15.43 7.92
N ARG A 13 27.80 16.54 8.45
CA ARG A 13 28.94 17.27 7.89
C ARG A 13 30.23 16.44 7.92
N ASP A 14 30.49 15.71 9.00
CA ASP A 14 31.67 14.84 9.11
C ASP A 14 31.65 13.76 8.02
N THR A 15 30.46 13.24 7.72
CA THR A 15 30.25 12.24 6.68
C THR A 15 30.59 12.80 5.30
N LEU A 16 30.08 13.98 4.95
CA LEU A 16 30.34 14.63 3.68
C LEU A 16 31.83 14.99 3.51
N ASP A 17 32.46 15.54 4.55
CA ASP A 17 33.88 15.89 4.54
C ASP A 17 34.78 14.64 4.38
N ALA A 18 34.41 13.53 5.04
CA ALA A 18 35.11 12.26 4.86
C ALA A 18 34.99 11.74 3.42
N LEU A 19 33.80 11.81 2.82
CA LEU A 19 33.58 11.37 1.43
C LEU A 19 34.41 12.21 0.44
N ASP A 20 34.42 13.54 0.57
CA ASP A 20 35.22 14.42 -0.30
C ASP A 20 36.72 14.15 -0.14
N SER A 21 37.18 14.04 1.10
CA SER A 21 38.59 13.73 1.42
C SER A 21 39.03 12.40 0.79
N ILE A 22 38.19 11.36 0.86
CA ILE A 22 38.47 10.06 0.24
C ILE A 22 38.46 10.17 -1.29
N ALA A 23 37.47 10.85 -1.88
CA ALA A 23 37.34 11.03 -3.33
C ALA A 23 38.54 11.80 -3.94
N ARG A 24 39.09 12.77 -3.21
CA ARG A 24 40.24 13.58 -3.65
C ARG A 24 41.59 12.96 -3.31
N ARG A 25 41.62 11.88 -2.54
CA ARG A 25 42.87 11.29 -2.04
C ARG A 25 43.72 10.70 -3.15
N ASP A 26 44.97 11.15 -3.21
CA ASP A 26 46.01 10.65 -4.14
C ASP A 26 45.53 10.66 -5.59
N SER A 27 45.09 11.85 -6.04
CA SER A 27 44.43 12.06 -7.32
C SER A 27 45.23 11.62 -8.55
N ARG A 28 46.55 11.51 -8.42
CA ARG A 28 47.44 11.01 -9.47
C ARG A 28 47.49 9.49 -9.58
N LYS A 29 47.04 8.74 -8.55
CA LYS A 29 47.07 7.27 -8.50
C LYS A 29 45.70 6.60 -8.39
N ARG A 30 44.65 7.36 -8.08
CA ARG A 30 43.28 6.86 -7.88
C ARG A 30 42.26 7.62 -8.71
N GLY A 31 41.30 6.87 -9.27
CA GLY A 31 40.23 7.39 -10.12
C GLY A 31 39.11 8.14 -9.37
N GLY A 32 38.96 7.91 -8.06
CA GLY A 32 37.90 8.53 -7.25
C GLY A 32 37.30 7.57 -6.23
N LEU A 33 36.07 7.88 -5.79
CA LEU A 33 35.22 7.13 -4.89
C LEU A 33 33.87 6.84 -5.55
N LEU A 34 33.44 5.57 -5.50
CA LEU A 34 32.08 5.15 -5.82
C LEU A 34 31.38 4.77 -4.53
N VAL A 35 30.24 5.39 -4.25
CA VAL A 35 29.37 5.09 -3.11
C VAL A 35 28.11 4.42 -3.65
N ILE A 36 27.81 3.23 -3.15
CA ILE A 36 26.59 2.48 -3.50
C ILE A 36 25.74 2.35 -2.24
N ILE A 37 24.48 2.79 -2.34
CA ILE A 37 23.50 2.75 -1.25
C ILE A 37 22.37 1.82 -1.69
N ASP A 38 22.38 0.59 -1.20
CA ASP A 38 21.43 -0.47 -1.61
C ASP A 38 19.97 -0.16 -1.21
N GLU A 39 19.77 0.32 0.02
CA GLU A 39 18.45 0.66 0.56
C GLU A 39 18.36 2.17 0.81
N MET A 40 18.50 2.97 -0.24
CA MET A 40 18.40 4.43 -0.13
C MET A 40 17.01 4.85 0.35
N GLY A 41 15.98 4.05 0.01
CA GLY A 41 14.59 4.29 0.37
C GLY A 41 14.36 4.36 1.87
N LYS A 42 15.08 3.59 2.70
CA LYS A 42 14.94 3.65 4.16
C LYS A 42 15.34 5.00 4.75
N PHE A 43 16.35 5.65 4.18
CA PHE A 43 16.76 6.98 4.60
C PHE A 43 15.71 8.02 4.19
N LEU A 44 15.12 7.86 3.00
CA LEU A 44 13.99 8.70 2.57
C LEU A 44 12.76 8.47 3.47
N GLU A 45 12.39 7.22 3.78
CA GLU A 45 11.30 6.93 4.70
C GLU A 45 11.53 7.55 6.08
N SER A 46 12.73 7.41 6.66
CA SER A 46 13.04 8.04 7.94
C SER A 46 13.06 9.57 7.86
N ALA A 47 13.45 10.16 6.73
CA ALA A 47 13.29 11.61 6.50
C ALA A 47 11.81 12.02 6.41
N ALA A 48 10.95 11.15 5.85
CA ALA A 48 9.51 11.38 5.76
C ALA A 48 8.77 11.20 7.10
N TYR A 49 9.16 10.23 7.93
CA TYR A 49 8.46 9.90 9.19
C TYR A 49 9.07 10.54 10.44
N ASP A 50 10.40 10.52 10.56
CA ASP A 50 11.12 10.90 11.78
C ASP A 50 11.65 12.35 11.71
N GLY A 51 11.36 13.06 10.61
CA GLY A 51 11.80 14.44 10.38
C GLY A 51 13.31 14.59 10.20
N THR A 52 14.00 13.52 9.80
CA THR A 52 15.42 13.57 9.41
C THR A 52 15.61 14.51 8.21
N ASP A 53 16.67 15.31 8.20
CA ASP A 53 16.84 16.35 7.19
C ASP A 53 17.24 15.75 5.82
N ILE A 54 16.33 15.81 4.84
CA ILE A 54 16.63 15.38 3.47
C ILE A 54 17.71 16.25 2.80
N TYR A 55 18.01 17.42 3.36
CA TYR A 55 19.06 18.32 2.89
C TYR A 55 20.43 17.62 2.81
N PHE A 56 20.67 16.57 3.59
CA PHE A 56 21.86 15.72 3.42
C PHE A 56 22.02 15.21 1.98
N PHE A 57 20.95 14.71 1.36
CA PHE A 57 21.00 14.20 -0.02
C PHE A 57 21.24 15.32 -1.04
N GLN A 58 20.75 16.53 -0.77
CA GLN A 58 21.10 17.69 -1.57
C GLN A 58 22.60 17.98 -1.50
N GLN A 59 23.16 18.05 -0.29
CA GLN A 59 24.57 18.32 -0.09
C GLN A 59 25.45 17.22 -0.72
N LEU A 60 25.03 15.95 -0.60
CA LEU A 60 25.71 14.82 -1.21
C LEU A 60 25.72 14.92 -2.75
N ALA A 61 24.58 15.26 -3.36
CA ALA A 61 24.48 15.47 -4.81
C ALA A 61 25.34 16.65 -5.29
N GLU A 62 25.32 17.77 -4.55
CA GLU A 62 26.17 18.93 -4.86
C GLU A 62 27.66 18.61 -4.72
N LEU A 63 28.04 17.84 -3.70
CA LEU A 63 29.41 17.38 -3.50
C LEU A 63 29.87 16.48 -4.65
N ALA A 64 29.04 15.51 -5.05
CA ALA A 64 29.32 14.63 -6.19
C ALA A 64 29.46 15.42 -7.49
N SER A 65 28.56 16.37 -7.76
CA SER A 65 28.59 17.22 -8.95
C SER A 65 29.86 18.10 -9.03
N ARG A 66 30.29 18.67 -7.90
CA ARG A 66 31.52 19.50 -7.82
C ARG A 66 32.82 18.70 -7.76
N SER A 67 32.74 17.37 -7.66
CA SER A 67 33.92 16.50 -7.51
C SER A 67 34.73 16.29 -8.80
N SER A 68 34.28 16.81 -9.95
CA SER A 68 34.89 16.56 -11.27
C SER A 68 35.00 15.06 -11.58
N ASN A 69 33.88 14.33 -11.45
CA ASN A 69 33.74 12.89 -11.67
C ASN A 69 34.56 12.00 -10.72
N ARG A 70 34.99 12.53 -9.57
CA ARG A 70 35.77 11.79 -8.57
C ARG A 70 34.93 11.21 -7.45
N LEU A 71 33.69 11.64 -7.31
CA LEU A 71 32.70 11.07 -6.42
C LEU A 71 31.48 10.71 -7.26
N ILE A 72 31.14 9.43 -7.29
CA ILE A 72 29.93 8.91 -7.92
C ILE A 72 29.09 8.30 -6.79
N VAL A 73 27.81 8.64 -6.75
CA VAL A 73 26.84 8.11 -5.80
C VAL A 73 25.76 7.38 -6.58
N VAL A 74 25.50 6.13 -6.23
CA VAL A 74 24.45 5.29 -6.82
C VAL A 74 23.55 4.84 -5.68
N GLY A 75 22.29 5.25 -5.71
CA GLY A 75 21.26 4.79 -4.78
C GLY A 75 20.29 3.84 -5.46
N ALA A 76 19.95 2.74 -4.79
CA ALA A 76 18.87 1.85 -5.20
C ALA A 76 17.60 2.16 -4.38
N LEU A 77 16.46 2.18 -5.07
CA LEU A 77 15.14 2.52 -4.56
C LEU A 77 14.14 1.47 -5.03
N HIS A 78 13.16 1.13 -4.18
CA HIS A 78 12.06 0.22 -4.53
C HIS A 78 10.91 0.91 -5.25
N GLN A 79 10.79 2.22 -5.05
CA GLN A 79 9.73 3.07 -5.56
C GLN A 79 10.36 4.35 -6.10
N ALA A 80 9.62 5.11 -6.92
CA ALA A 80 10.13 6.39 -7.38
C ALA A 80 10.38 7.32 -6.17
N PHE A 81 11.35 8.21 -6.28
CA PHE A 81 11.72 9.14 -5.20
C PHE A 81 10.49 9.95 -4.70
N GLU A 82 9.61 10.37 -5.60
CA GLU A 82 8.34 11.05 -5.28
C GLU A 82 7.35 10.16 -4.50
N GLU A 83 7.35 8.84 -4.70
CA GLU A 83 6.39 7.95 -4.06
C GLU A 83 6.62 7.82 -2.55
N TYR A 84 7.85 8.03 -2.09
CA TYR A 84 8.18 8.13 -0.66
C TYR A 84 7.56 9.37 -0.01
N THR A 85 7.10 10.34 -0.81
CA THR A 85 6.47 11.60 -0.34
C THR A 85 4.94 11.57 -0.39
N ASN A 86 4.31 10.43 -0.74
CA ASN A 86 2.87 10.33 -0.91
C ASN A 86 2.06 10.67 0.35
N ARG A 87 2.65 10.56 1.55
CA ARG A 87 2.05 10.96 2.83
C ARG A 87 2.44 12.38 3.27
N LEU A 88 3.36 13.01 2.54
CA LEU A 88 3.86 14.36 2.80
C LEU A 88 3.04 15.39 2.02
N SER A 89 3.14 16.63 2.47
CA SER A 89 2.43 17.75 1.85
C SER A 89 3.03 18.20 0.54
N HIS A 90 2.23 18.86 -0.30
CA HIS A 90 2.64 19.36 -1.62
C HIS A 90 3.93 20.21 -1.61
N GLU A 91 4.19 21.03 -0.58
CA GLU A 91 5.40 21.87 -0.50
C GLU A 91 6.65 21.03 -0.23
N ILE A 92 6.52 20.03 0.65
CA ILE A 92 7.61 19.10 0.95
C ILE A 92 7.88 18.23 -0.28
N ARG A 93 6.84 17.82 -1.01
CA ARG A 93 7.01 17.14 -2.30
C ARG A 93 7.78 18.01 -3.29
N ASP A 94 7.47 19.30 -3.39
CA ASP A 94 8.16 20.23 -4.28
C ASP A 94 9.64 20.42 -3.90
N GLU A 95 9.99 20.40 -2.61
CA GLU A 95 11.40 20.40 -2.18
C GLU A 95 12.12 19.10 -2.53
N TRP A 96 11.47 17.95 -2.30
CA TRP A 96 12.02 16.65 -2.64
C TRP A 96 12.21 16.47 -4.15
N ALA A 97 11.27 16.95 -4.96
CA ALA A 97 11.37 16.95 -6.41
C ALA A 97 12.59 17.76 -6.90
N LYS A 98 12.91 18.89 -6.24
CA LYS A 98 14.13 19.66 -6.54
C LYS A 98 15.41 18.87 -6.21
N ILE A 99 15.41 18.11 -5.12
CA ILE A 99 16.55 17.27 -4.72
C ILE A 99 16.70 16.09 -5.68
N GLN A 100 15.60 15.39 -5.99
CA GLN A 100 15.56 14.31 -6.99
C GLN A 100 16.09 14.77 -8.34
N GLY A 101 15.74 15.98 -8.79
CA GLY A 101 16.27 16.56 -10.03
C GLY A 101 17.79 16.75 -10.08
N ARG A 102 18.50 16.56 -8.96
CA ARG A 102 19.98 16.52 -8.90
C ARG A 102 20.57 15.13 -9.14
N PHE A 103 19.74 14.11 -9.07
CA PHE A 103 20.07 12.73 -9.40
C PHE A 103 19.61 12.41 -10.83
N ILE A 104 20.22 11.38 -11.40
CA ILE A 104 19.77 10.80 -12.67
C ILE A 104 18.96 9.57 -12.30
N ASP A 105 17.65 9.61 -12.53
CA ASP A 105 16.79 8.45 -12.33
C ASP A 105 16.93 7.48 -13.50
N LEU A 106 17.28 6.24 -13.16
CA LEU A 106 17.36 5.11 -14.09
C LEU A 106 16.23 4.14 -13.71
N PRO A 107 15.04 4.25 -14.33
CA PRO A 107 13.95 3.33 -14.05
C PRO A 107 14.35 1.92 -14.49
N ILE A 108 14.38 0.99 -13.54
CA ILE A 108 14.53 -0.43 -13.83
C ILE A 108 13.12 -1.00 -13.99
N ASP A 109 12.63 -1.00 -15.23
CA ASP A 109 11.42 -1.76 -15.56
C ASP A 109 11.84 -3.22 -15.82
N VAL A 110 11.69 -4.07 -14.81
CA VAL A 110 11.80 -5.52 -15.01
C VAL A 110 10.64 -5.93 -15.91
N SER A 111 10.92 -6.04 -17.20
CA SER A 111 9.91 -6.36 -18.19
C SER A 111 9.17 -7.64 -17.79
N SER A 112 7.89 -7.76 -18.17
CA SER A 112 7.10 -8.97 -17.91
C SER A 112 7.80 -10.24 -18.44
N TYR A 113 8.66 -10.09 -19.45
CA TYR A 113 9.55 -11.13 -19.97
C TYR A 113 10.61 -11.59 -18.96
N GLU A 114 11.32 -10.67 -18.29
CA GLU A 114 12.38 -11.03 -17.33
C GLU A 114 11.81 -11.80 -16.13
N GLN A 115 10.64 -11.40 -15.63
CA GLN A 115 9.96 -12.13 -14.55
C GLN A 115 9.57 -13.54 -14.97
N LEU A 116 9.03 -13.69 -16.19
CA LEU A 116 8.70 -15.00 -16.75
C LEU A 116 9.95 -15.84 -17.02
N SER A 117 11.05 -15.22 -17.46
CA SER A 117 12.32 -15.91 -17.64
C SER A 117 12.96 -16.36 -16.32
N LEU A 118 12.72 -15.64 -15.22
CA LEU A 118 13.12 -16.09 -13.88
C LEU A 118 12.24 -17.25 -13.42
N LEU A 119 10.92 -17.15 -13.64
CA LEU A 119 9.95 -18.18 -13.31
C LEU A 119 10.27 -19.49 -14.03
N SER A 120 10.57 -19.44 -15.33
CA SER A 120 10.90 -20.61 -16.13
C SER A 120 12.22 -21.28 -15.76
N ARG A 121 13.10 -20.58 -15.05
CA ARG A 121 14.36 -21.15 -14.50
C ARG A 121 14.23 -21.59 -13.05
N ALA A 122 13.17 -21.17 -12.36
CA ALA A 122 12.94 -21.47 -10.96
C ALA A 122 12.22 -22.81 -10.75
N ILE A 123 11.53 -23.30 -11.78
CA ILE A 123 10.80 -24.57 -11.73
C ILE A 123 11.61 -25.59 -12.52
N GLU A 124 12.09 -26.63 -11.83
CA GLU A 124 12.79 -27.76 -12.43
C GLU A 124 11.86 -28.95 -12.58
N PHE A 125 11.83 -29.55 -13.77
CA PHE A 125 11.08 -30.75 -14.08
C PHE A 125 11.83 -31.57 -15.14
N ASP A 126 11.60 -32.89 -15.18
CA ASP A 126 12.24 -33.78 -16.16
C ASP A 126 11.62 -33.57 -17.56
N GLU A 127 10.40 -34.07 -17.76
CA GLU A 127 9.61 -33.82 -18.97
C GLU A 127 8.13 -33.62 -18.57
N PRO A 128 7.40 -32.70 -19.23
CA PRO A 128 5.96 -32.58 -19.03
C PRO A 128 5.29 -33.89 -19.48
N SER A 129 4.38 -34.43 -18.68
CA SER A 129 3.62 -35.63 -19.08
C SER A 129 2.56 -35.36 -20.16
N HIS A 130 2.37 -34.09 -20.54
CA HIS A 130 1.47 -33.66 -21.60
C HIS A 130 2.07 -32.50 -22.38
N ASP A 131 1.85 -32.51 -23.70
CA ASP A 131 2.26 -31.43 -24.59
C ASP A 131 1.40 -30.18 -24.36
N ILE A 132 1.99 -29.15 -23.75
CA ILE A 132 1.35 -27.84 -23.54
C ILE A 132 1.73 -26.82 -24.63
N SER A 133 2.44 -27.23 -25.70
CA SER A 133 2.97 -26.30 -26.71
C SER A 133 1.86 -25.51 -27.42
N GLN A 134 0.73 -26.16 -27.74
CA GLN A 134 -0.41 -25.47 -28.35
C GLN A 134 -1.04 -24.43 -27.42
N LEU A 135 -1.13 -24.75 -26.13
CA LEU A 135 -1.65 -23.85 -25.11
C LEU A 135 -0.69 -22.66 -24.87
N ALA A 136 0.60 -22.95 -24.75
CA ALA A 136 1.66 -21.96 -24.62
C ALA A 136 1.71 -21.03 -25.84
N TYR A 137 1.58 -21.57 -27.05
CA TYR A 137 1.48 -20.79 -28.29
C TYR A 137 0.22 -19.91 -28.28
N GLY A 138 -0.92 -20.47 -27.90
CA GLY A 138 -2.17 -19.74 -27.80
C GLY A 138 -2.08 -18.53 -26.87
N VAL A 139 -1.44 -18.68 -25.71
CA VAL A 139 -1.21 -17.59 -24.74
C VAL A 139 -0.13 -16.62 -25.23
N SER A 140 0.96 -17.10 -25.83
CA SER A 140 1.99 -16.25 -26.44
C SER A 140 1.40 -15.31 -27.50
N ASP A 141 0.50 -15.82 -28.35
CA ASP A 141 -0.21 -15.03 -29.36
C ASP A 141 -1.12 -13.95 -28.73
N LEU A 142 -1.77 -14.23 -27.59
CA LEU A 142 -2.51 -13.19 -26.84
C LEU A 142 -1.60 -12.04 -26.42
N THR A 143 -0.37 -12.34 -26.00
CA THR A 143 0.63 -11.33 -25.63
C THR A 143 1.28 -10.63 -26.85
N GLN A 144 0.78 -10.89 -28.07
CA GLN A 144 1.36 -10.40 -29.33
C GLN A 144 2.82 -10.81 -29.52
N GLY A 145 3.19 -12.00 -29.03
CA GLY A 145 4.56 -12.53 -29.13
C GLY A 145 5.58 -11.87 -28.19
N ARG A 146 5.15 -10.97 -27.28
CA ARG A 146 6.05 -10.38 -26.27
C ARG A 146 6.61 -11.42 -25.31
N VAL A 147 5.86 -12.50 -25.08
CA VAL A 147 6.29 -13.65 -24.29
C VAL A 147 6.51 -14.84 -25.24
N PRO A 148 7.75 -15.34 -25.40
CA PRO A 148 8.02 -16.53 -26.20
C PRO A 148 7.34 -17.77 -25.66
N THR A 149 6.87 -18.61 -26.57
CA THR A 149 6.24 -19.91 -26.27
C THR A 149 7.13 -20.80 -25.40
N GLU A 150 8.41 -20.89 -25.72
CA GLU A 150 9.40 -21.70 -24.98
C GLU A 150 9.50 -21.32 -23.49
N ILE A 151 9.36 -20.03 -23.15
CA ILE A 151 9.40 -19.60 -21.75
C ILE A 151 8.16 -20.10 -20.99
N LEU A 152 7.00 -20.07 -21.65
CA LEU A 152 5.73 -20.55 -21.07
C LEU A 152 5.72 -22.08 -20.91
N GLU A 153 6.30 -22.81 -21.87
CA GLU A 153 6.50 -24.27 -21.78
C GLU A 153 7.39 -24.63 -20.58
N ASN A 154 8.47 -23.88 -20.40
CA ASN A 154 9.40 -24.04 -19.28
C ASN A 154 8.83 -23.58 -17.91
N CYS A 155 7.58 -23.11 -17.85
CA CYS A 155 6.91 -22.81 -16.58
C CYS A 155 6.06 -23.98 -16.05
N TRP A 156 6.04 -25.14 -16.72
CA TRP A 156 5.30 -26.31 -16.26
C TRP A 156 5.68 -26.69 -14.81
N PRO A 157 4.72 -27.06 -13.94
CA PRO A 157 3.29 -27.31 -14.19
C PRO A 157 2.36 -26.10 -14.01
N LEU A 158 2.86 -24.86 -14.10
CA LEU A 158 1.97 -23.70 -14.15
C LEU A 158 1.21 -23.67 -15.47
N HIS A 159 -0.09 -23.36 -15.41
CA HIS A 159 -0.83 -23.00 -16.60
C HIS A 159 -0.21 -21.74 -17.22
N PRO A 160 0.02 -21.65 -18.55
CA PRO A 160 0.66 -20.47 -19.17
C PRO A 160 -0.02 -19.14 -18.84
N MET A 161 -1.35 -19.14 -18.67
CA MET A 161 -2.11 -17.98 -18.19
C MET A 161 -1.71 -17.57 -16.76
N VAL A 162 -1.52 -18.52 -15.85
CA VAL A 162 -1.06 -18.25 -14.47
C VAL A 162 0.34 -17.67 -14.47
N ALA A 163 1.26 -18.23 -15.27
CA ALA A 163 2.61 -17.68 -15.43
C ALA A 163 2.57 -16.19 -15.81
N CYS A 164 1.74 -15.82 -16.81
CA CYS A 164 1.56 -14.44 -17.23
C CYS A 164 0.93 -13.52 -16.17
N LEU A 165 0.17 -14.07 -15.21
CA LEU A 165 -0.51 -13.29 -14.16
C LEU A 165 0.35 -13.08 -12.91
N LEU A 166 1.27 -14.00 -12.59
CA LEU A 166 2.11 -13.92 -11.39
C LEU A 166 2.97 -12.64 -11.36
N GLY A 167 3.51 -12.25 -12.52
CA GLY A 167 4.30 -11.02 -12.66
C GLY A 167 3.52 -9.77 -12.25
N PRO A 168 2.40 -9.43 -12.93
CA PRO A 168 1.54 -8.31 -12.56
C PRO A 168 1.02 -8.34 -11.12
N ILE A 169 0.60 -9.52 -10.62
CA ILE A 169 0.15 -9.69 -9.23
C ILE A 169 1.27 -9.30 -8.26
N SER A 170 2.51 -9.69 -8.56
CA SER A 170 3.67 -9.40 -7.70
C SER A 170 4.06 -7.93 -7.60
N ARG A 171 3.60 -7.10 -8.53
CA ARG A 171 3.89 -5.66 -8.53
C ARG A 171 2.78 -4.84 -7.85
N ARG A 172 1.69 -5.47 -7.40
CA ARG A 172 0.61 -4.76 -6.71
C ARG A 172 1.04 -4.34 -5.31
N ARG A 173 0.48 -3.25 -4.79
CA ARG A 173 0.85 -2.69 -3.47
C ARG A 173 0.56 -3.65 -2.32
N PHE A 174 -0.46 -4.50 -2.43
CA PHE A 174 -0.71 -5.60 -1.47
C PHE A 174 0.33 -6.72 -1.55
N GLY A 175 1.08 -6.77 -2.66
CA GLY A 175 2.25 -7.61 -2.87
C GLY A 175 3.56 -6.89 -2.57
N GLN A 176 3.58 -5.80 -1.78
CA GLN A 176 4.80 -5.10 -1.34
C GLN A 176 5.69 -6.02 -0.51
N ASN A 177 6.46 -6.82 -1.23
CA ASN A 177 7.66 -7.57 -0.91
C ASN A 177 7.91 -8.37 -2.19
N GLN A 178 9.12 -8.45 -2.70
CA GLN A 178 9.49 -9.34 -3.82
C GLN A 178 9.24 -10.86 -3.53
N ARG A 179 8.44 -11.16 -2.50
CA ARG A 179 7.90 -12.45 -2.08
C ARG A 179 6.57 -12.81 -2.74
N SER A 180 6.03 -12.07 -3.72
CA SER A 180 4.76 -12.52 -4.33
C SER A 180 4.96 -13.66 -5.34
N LEU A 181 5.87 -13.51 -6.31
CA LEU A 181 6.11 -14.55 -7.33
C LEU A 181 6.72 -15.81 -6.70
N PHE A 182 7.83 -15.65 -5.98
CA PHE A 182 8.47 -16.76 -5.26
C PHE A 182 7.74 -17.17 -3.98
N GLY A 183 6.93 -16.29 -3.38
CA GLY A 183 6.11 -16.69 -2.23
C GLY A 183 4.96 -17.57 -2.67
N PHE A 184 4.31 -17.31 -3.81
CA PHE A 184 3.35 -18.27 -4.37
C PHE A 184 4.02 -19.62 -4.65
N LEU A 185 5.17 -19.63 -5.34
CA LEU A 185 5.91 -20.85 -5.65
C LEU A 185 6.35 -21.64 -4.41
N ASN A 186 6.82 -20.96 -3.37
CA ASN A 186 7.29 -21.60 -2.14
C ASN A 186 6.19 -21.75 -1.09
N SER A 187 4.97 -21.30 -1.35
CA SER A 187 3.89 -21.33 -0.38
C SER A 187 3.39 -22.75 -0.16
N ALA A 188 3.55 -23.22 1.08
CA ALA A 188 2.92 -24.44 1.60
C ALA A 188 1.50 -24.22 2.15
N GLU A 189 1.01 -22.97 2.11
CA GLU A 189 -0.35 -22.61 2.50
C GLU A 189 -1.42 -23.27 1.61
N PRO A 190 -2.68 -23.37 2.09
CA PRO A 190 -3.79 -23.89 1.30
C PRO A 190 -3.91 -23.21 -0.07
N ALA A 191 -4.18 -24.01 -1.11
CA ALA A 191 -4.23 -23.60 -2.52
C ALA A 191 -2.91 -23.05 -3.11
N GLY A 192 -1.82 -22.99 -2.34
CA GLY A 192 -0.50 -22.60 -2.82
C GLY A 192 0.12 -23.60 -3.81
N PHE A 193 1.26 -23.23 -4.40
CA PHE A 193 1.94 -24.06 -5.40
C PHE A 193 2.55 -25.34 -4.80
N GLN A 194 3.10 -25.30 -3.58
CA GLN A 194 3.59 -26.52 -2.93
C GLN A 194 2.43 -27.44 -2.50
N ASP A 195 1.27 -26.87 -2.15
CA ASP A 195 0.05 -27.65 -1.96
C ASP A 195 -0.46 -28.28 -3.27
N PHE A 196 -0.28 -27.59 -4.41
CA PHE A 196 -0.62 -28.15 -5.72
C PHE A 196 0.24 -29.36 -6.04
N LEU A 197 1.57 -29.21 -5.98
CA LEU A 197 2.52 -30.27 -6.33
C LEU A 197 2.34 -31.54 -5.49
N ARG A 198 1.89 -31.42 -4.22
CA ARG A 198 1.64 -32.57 -3.34
C ARG A 198 0.41 -33.40 -3.74
N ASN A 199 -0.58 -32.77 -4.37
CA ASN A 199 -1.87 -33.39 -4.66
C ASN A 199 -2.14 -33.55 -6.17
N ALA A 200 -1.34 -32.93 -7.02
CA ALA A 200 -1.51 -32.93 -8.46
C ALA A 200 -1.07 -34.27 -9.07
N GLU A 201 -1.85 -34.76 -10.03
CA GLU A 201 -1.40 -35.78 -10.97
C GLU A 201 -0.60 -35.12 -12.09
N SER A 202 0.17 -35.93 -12.82
CA SER A 202 1.10 -35.42 -13.84
C SER A 202 0.44 -34.56 -14.92
N HIS A 203 -0.84 -34.82 -15.24
CA HIS A 203 -1.57 -34.10 -16.28
C HIS A 203 -2.27 -32.82 -15.79
N HIS A 204 -2.24 -32.54 -14.49
CA HIS A 204 -2.84 -31.33 -13.94
C HIS A 204 -1.94 -30.12 -14.17
N LEU A 205 -2.55 -28.97 -14.47
CA LEU A 205 -1.89 -27.67 -14.49
C LEU A 205 -2.40 -26.82 -13.33
N CYS A 206 -1.52 -26.01 -12.75
CA CYS A 206 -1.93 -25.01 -11.77
C CYS A 206 -2.71 -23.90 -12.50
N SER A 207 -4.04 -23.98 -12.47
CA SER A 207 -4.98 -23.16 -13.25
C SER A 207 -5.35 -21.83 -12.58
N THR A 208 -6.02 -20.95 -13.32
CA THR A 208 -6.49 -19.64 -12.81
C THR A 208 -7.47 -19.73 -11.63
N PRO A 209 -8.44 -20.66 -11.57
CA PRO A 209 -9.26 -20.91 -10.37
C PRO A 209 -8.42 -21.17 -9.11
N ARG A 210 -7.37 -21.98 -9.24
CA ARG A 210 -6.49 -22.29 -8.11
C ARG A 210 -5.71 -21.07 -7.64
N LEU A 211 -5.21 -20.25 -8.58
CA LEU A 211 -4.56 -18.99 -8.25
C LEU A 211 -5.53 -18.03 -7.53
N TRP A 212 -6.80 -17.98 -7.96
CA TRP A 212 -7.84 -17.21 -7.27
C TRP A 212 -8.01 -17.68 -5.83
N ASP A 213 -8.14 -18.99 -5.60
CA ASP A 213 -8.32 -19.55 -4.27
C ASP A 213 -7.11 -19.28 -3.36
N TYR A 214 -5.89 -19.35 -3.91
CA TYR A 214 -4.68 -18.95 -3.18
C TYR A 214 -4.74 -17.48 -2.73
N LEU A 215 -5.07 -16.56 -3.64
CA LEU A 215 -5.17 -15.14 -3.32
C LEU A 215 -6.29 -14.88 -2.31
N ARG A 216 -7.43 -15.55 -2.44
CA ARG A 216 -8.54 -15.43 -1.50
C ARG A 216 -8.17 -15.90 -0.10
N LEU A 217 -7.62 -17.11 0.02
CA LEU A 217 -7.32 -17.70 1.32
C LEU A 217 -6.18 -16.98 2.05
N ASN A 218 -5.19 -16.46 1.31
CA ASN A 218 -3.92 -16.01 1.89
C ASN A 218 -3.70 -14.49 1.77
N MET A 219 -4.38 -13.80 0.86
CA MET A 219 -4.11 -12.40 0.52
C MET A 219 -5.37 -11.52 0.53
N GLU A 220 -6.57 -12.05 0.75
CA GLU A 220 -7.82 -11.29 0.70
C GLU A 220 -7.82 -10.06 1.61
N PRO A 221 -7.41 -10.11 2.90
CA PRO A 221 -7.38 -8.92 3.74
C PRO A 221 -6.49 -7.81 3.17
N SER A 222 -5.35 -8.17 2.58
CA SER A 222 -4.43 -7.21 1.97
C SER A 222 -4.94 -6.66 0.65
N ILE A 223 -5.63 -7.47 -0.16
CA ILE A 223 -6.26 -7.03 -1.42
C ILE A 223 -7.42 -6.07 -1.11
N MET A 224 -8.27 -6.40 -0.14
CA MET A 224 -9.39 -5.55 0.30
C MET A 224 -8.94 -4.19 0.85
N ALA A 225 -7.78 -4.13 1.51
CA ALA A 225 -7.19 -2.88 2.00
C ALA A 225 -6.42 -2.08 0.92
N SER A 226 -6.41 -2.55 -0.33
CA SER A 226 -5.69 -1.91 -1.44
C SER A 226 -6.62 -1.19 -2.41
N SER A 227 -6.06 -0.46 -3.37
CA SER A 227 -6.81 0.16 -4.48
C SER A 227 -7.56 -0.85 -5.36
N ASP A 228 -7.26 -2.15 -5.27
CA ASP A 228 -7.96 -3.20 -6.00
C ASP A 228 -9.10 -3.84 -5.18
N GLY A 229 -9.31 -3.41 -3.93
CA GLY A 229 -10.29 -3.96 -3.00
C GLY A 229 -11.71 -3.92 -3.53
N HIS A 230 -12.10 -2.82 -4.17
CA HIS A 230 -13.43 -2.66 -4.78
C HIS A 230 -13.72 -3.73 -5.82
N ARG A 231 -12.87 -3.81 -6.85
CA ARG A 231 -13.00 -4.79 -7.93
C ARG A 231 -12.90 -6.23 -7.43
N TRP A 232 -12.10 -6.49 -6.40
CA TRP A 232 -12.04 -7.80 -5.74
C TRP A 232 -13.35 -8.14 -5.00
N GLY A 233 -13.90 -7.19 -4.24
CA GLY A 233 -15.17 -7.32 -3.55
C GLY A 233 -16.34 -7.58 -4.51
N MET A 234 -16.38 -6.88 -5.65
CA MET A 234 -17.35 -7.11 -6.72
C MET A 234 -17.27 -8.54 -7.26
N ALA A 235 -16.07 -9.03 -7.54
CA ALA A 235 -15.87 -10.40 -8.00
C ALA A 235 -16.34 -11.43 -6.97
N MET A 236 -16.07 -11.20 -5.68
CA MET A 236 -16.54 -12.06 -4.60
C MET A 236 -18.06 -12.06 -4.47
N ASP A 237 -18.68 -10.89 -4.57
CA ASP A 237 -20.14 -10.80 -4.55
C ASP A 237 -20.78 -11.52 -5.75
N ALA A 238 -20.25 -11.31 -6.96
CA ALA A 238 -20.71 -12.01 -8.16
C ALA A 238 -20.59 -13.54 -8.03
N ILE A 239 -19.51 -14.04 -7.45
CA ILE A 239 -19.32 -15.47 -7.18
C ILE A 239 -20.37 -15.99 -6.19
N GLU A 240 -20.62 -15.28 -5.08
CA GLU A 240 -21.65 -15.67 -4.11
C GLU A 240 -23.07 -15.63 -4.69
N ARG A 241 -23.41 -14.58 -5.45
CA ARG A 241 -24.70 -14.49 -6.15
C ARG A 241 -24.86 -15.61 -7.18
N CYS A 242 -23.79 -15.99 -7.87
CA CYS A 242 -23.80 -17.11 -8.80
C CYS A 242 -24.08 -18.44 -8.07
N ARG A 243 -23.43 -18.70 -6.93
CA ARG A 243 -23.71 -19.88 -6.10
C ARG A 243 -25.16 -19.90 -5.62
N ALA A 244 -25.67 -18.78 -5.11
CA ALA A 244 -27.05 -18.66 -4.62
C ALA A 244 -28.09 -18.91 -5.72
N LYS A 245 -27.75 -18.60 -6.98
CA LYS A 245 -28.61 -18.85 -8.16
C LYS A 245 -28.53 -20.30 -8.67
N GLY A 246 -27.70 -21.15 -8.08
CA GLY A 246 -27.48 -22.53 -8.51
C GLY A 246 -26.45 -22.66 -9.64
N GLY A 247 -25.52 -21.72 -9.76
CA GLY A 247 -24.42 -21.81 -10.71
C GLY A 247 -23.54 -23.04 -10.46
N GLU A 248 -23.27 -23.79 -11.52
CA GLU A 248 -22.36 -24.94 -11.51
C GLU A 248 -20.88 -24.51 -11.39
N ASP A 249 -20.00 -25.48 -11.17
CA ASP A 249 -18.56 -25.25 -10.97
C ASP A 249 -17.92 -24.43 -12.10
N LEU A 250 -18.27 -24.74 -13.36
CA LEU A 250 -17.86 -23.96 -14.54
C LEU A 250 -18.15 -22.46 -14.38
N HIS A 251 -19.34 -22.09 -13.90
CA HIS A 251 -19.73 -20.67 -13.76
C HIS A 251 -18.86 -19.95 -12.73
N ILE A 252 -18.52 -20.64 -11.63
CA ILE A 252 -17.65 -20.10 -10.59
C ILE A 252 -16.24 -19.92 -11.12
N GLN A 253 -15.69 -20.95 -11.78
CA GLN A 253 -14.36 -20.90 -12.37
C GLN A 253 -14.24 -19.82 -13.46
N LEU A 254 -15.30 -19.60 -14.24
CA LEU A 254 -15.40 -18.50 -15.20
C LEU A 254 -15.30 -17.14 -14.51
N LEU A 255 -16.07 -16.92 -13.43
CA LEU A 255 -16.03 -15.65 -12.69
C LEU A 255 -14.66 -15.40 -12.05
N GLN A 256 -14.05 -16.42 -11.44
CA GLN A 256 -12.70 -16.34 -10.87
C GLN A 256 -11.67 -15.97 -11.94
N THR A 257 -11.73 -16.64 -13.10
CA THR A 257 -10.81 -16.41 -14.21
C THR A 257 -11.00 -15.02 -14.83
N ILE A 258 -12.24 -14.59 -15.05
CA ILE A 258 -12.55 -13.24 -15.56
C ILE A 258 -12.02 -12.19 -14.58
N ALA A 259 -12.27 -12.36 -13.28
CA ALA A 259 -11.81 -11.41 -12.27
C ALA A 259 -10.28 -11.29 -12.23
N LEU A 260 -9.54 -12.40 -12.28
CA LEU A 260 -8.06 -12.35 -12.34
C LEU A 260 -7.56 -11.65 -13.60
N LEU A 261 -8.14 -11.97 -14.75
CA LEU A 261 -7.72 -11.40 -16.03
C LEU A 261 -8.05 -9.90 -16.13
N ASP A 262 -9.21 -9.48 -15.62
CA ASP A 262 -9.62 -8.05 -15.60
C ASP A 262 -8.80 -7.25 -14.57
N LEU A 263 -8.49 -7.83 -13.41
CA LEU A 263 -7.70 -7.18 -12.37
C LEU A 263 -6.20 -7.11 -12.71
N PHE A 264 -5.62 -8.18 -13.24
CA PHE A 264 -4.17 -8.34 -13.29
C PHE A 264 -3.60 -8.61 -14.69
N GLY A 265 -4.45 -8.88 -15.70
CA GLY A 265 -3.98 -9.31 -17.01
C GLY A 265 -3.42 -8.19 -17.90
N GLU A 266 -3.98 -6.98 -17.83
CA GLU A 266 -3.74 -5.93 -18.83
C GLU A 266 -2.24 -5.61 -19.03
N ARG A 267 -1.45 -5.59 -17.95
CA ARG A 267 -0.01 -5.30 -17.97
C ARG A 267 0.86 -6.43 -18.54
N SER A 268 0.35 -7.66 -18.58
CA SER A 268 1.04 -8.79 -19.22
C SER A 268 0.52 -9.09 -20.63
N GLY A 269 -0.41 -8.27 -21.14
CA GLY A 269 -0.99 -8.45 -22.48
C GLY A 269 -1.99 -9.60 -22.55
N VAL A 270 -2.43 -10.15 -21.41
CA VAL A 270 -3.55 -11.08 -21.35
C VAL A 270 -4.79 -10.34 -20.87
N SER A 271 -5.96 -10.65 -21.39
CA SER A 271 -7.19 -9.98 -20.97
C SER A 271 -8.34 -10.99 -20.98
N ALA A 272 -9.42 -10.64 -20.28
CA ALA A 272 -10.64 -11.44 -20.21
C ALA A 272 -11.43 -11.43 -21.53
N THR A 273 -10.76 -11.56 -22.68
CA THR A 273 -11.41 -11.78 -23.97
C THR A 273 -11.97 -13.21 -24.02
N LYS A 274 -12.92 -13.45 -24.92
CA LYS A 274 -13.44 -14.80 -25.15
C LYS A 274 -12.34 -15.84 -25.39
N ARG A 275 -11.33 -15.48 -26.19
CA ARG A 275 -10.18 -16.35 -26.49
C ARG A 275 -9.29 -16.54 -25.26
N GLY A 276 -9.04 -15.46 -24.49
CA GLY A 276 -8.28 -15.52 -23.24
C GLY A 276 -8.91 -16.46 -22.22
N ILE A 277 -10.21 -16.34 -21.99
CA ILE A 277 -10.95 -17.18 -21.04
C ILE A 277 -10.98 -18.65 -21.50
N CYS A 278 -11.20 -18.89 -22.80
CA CYS A 278 -11.14 -20.26 -23.34
C CYS A 278 -9.77 -20.90 -23.14
N LEU A 279 -8.68 -20.16 -23.38
CA LEU A 279 -7.33 -20.66 -23.18
C LEU A 279 -7.02 -20.86 -21.68
N ALA A 280 -7.53 -20.00 -20.79
CA ALA A 280 -7.31 -20.14 -19.35
C ALA A 280 -7.94 -21.40 -18.73
N LEU A 281 -9.03 -21.88 -19.34
CA LEU A 281 -9.84 -22.99 -18.83
C LEU A 281 -9.81 -24.24 -19.72
N SER A 282 -8.99 -24.26 -20.79
CA SER A 282 -9.00 -25.33 -21.80
C SER A 282 -8.55 -26.70 -21.29
N ASN A 283 -7.91 -26.75 -20.12
CA ASN A 283 -7.50 -28.01 -19.49
C ASN A 283 -8.69 -28.74 -18.83
N GLU A 284 -9.73 -28.01 -18.41
CA GLU A 284 -10.85 -28.54 -17.63
C GLU A 284 -12.16 -28.52 -18.44
N PHE A 285 -12.33 -27.56 -19.36
CA PHE A 285 -13.57 -27.36 -20.10
C PHE A 285 -13.33 -27.17 -21.59
N ASP A 286 -14.26 -27.66 -22.40
CA ASP A 286 -14.26 -27.41 -23.84
C ASP A 286 -14.71 -25.97 -24.17
N SER A 287 -14.39 -25.51 -25.38
CA SER A 287 -14.69 -24.15 -25.80
C SER A 287 -16.19 -23.87 -25.86
N ASP A 288 -17.02 -24.88 -26.09
CA ASP A 288 -18.47 -24.71 -26.23
C ASP A 288 -19.17 -24.63 -24.87
N ALA A 289 -18.74 -25.39 -23.86
CA ALA A 289 -19.18 -25.20 -22.48
C ALA A 289 -18.79 -23.81 -21.97
N VAL A 290 -17.55 -23.37 -22.19
CA VAL A 290 -17.09 -22.02 -21.82
C VAL A 290 -17.98 -20.94 -22.45
N LYS A 291 -18.33 -21.09 -23.74
CA LYS A 291 -19.24 -20.16 -24.43
C LYS A 291 -20.64 -20.14 -23.82
N SER A 292 -21.19 -21.33 -23.50
CA SER A 292 -22.50 -21.44 -22.88
C SER A 292 -22.51 -20.79 -21.50
N GLY A 293 -21.53 -21.11 -20.66
CA GLY A 293 -21.40 -20.53 -19.32
C GLY A 293 -21.23 -19.01 -19.33
N LEU A 294 -20.46 -18.46 -20.27
CA LEU A 294 -20.36 -17.00 -20.46
C LEU A 294 -21.71 -16.36 -20.83
N SER A 295 -22.48 -17.01 -21.71
CA SER A 295 -23.83 -16.58 -22.06
C SER A 295 -24.75 -16.57 -20.84
N ASP A 296 -24.67 -17.60 -20.00
CA ASP A 296 -25.52 -17.71 -18.82
C ASP A 296 -25.14 -16.67 -17.74
N LEU A 297 -23.84 -16.46 -17.50
CA LEU A 297 -23.36 -15.39 -16.62
C LEU A 297 -23.79 -13.98 -17.10
N GLN A 298 -23.81 -13.76 -18.41
CA GLN A 298 -24.28 -12.50 -18.99
C GLN A 298 -25.80 -12.33 -18.81
N LYS A 299 -26.60 -13.38 -19.07
CA LYS A 299 -28.06 -13.37 -18.80
C LYS A 299 -28.36 -13.15 -17.32
N TRP A 300 -27.48 -13.59 -16.44
CA TRP A 300 -27.62 -13.41 -15.00
C TRP A 300 -27.12 -12.06 -14.50
N ALA A 301 -26.60 -11.20 -15.39
CA ALA A 301 -26.00 -9.92 -15.04
C ALA A 301 -24.87 -10.07 -13.99
N MET A 302 -24.05 -11.10 -14.15
CA MET A 302 -22.83 -11.32 -13.35
C MET A 302 -21.58 -10.80 -14.09
N VAL A 303 -21.63 -10.80 -15.42
CA VAL A 303 -20.55 -10.29 -16.29
C VAL A 303 -21.13 -9.39 -17.37
N ILE A 304 -20.32 -8.42 -17.82
CA ILE A 304 -20.61 -7.54 -18.94
C ILE A 304 -19.53 -7.67 -20.01
N TYR A 305 -19.94 -7.64 -21.27
CA TYR A 305 -19.02 -7.58 -22.39
C TYR A 305 -18.81 -6.11 -22.78
N ARG A 306 -17.54 -5.68 -22.81
CA ARG A 306 -17.15 -4.32 -23.17
C ARG A 306 -16.73 -4.31 -24.65
N ASP A 307 -17.55 -3.72 -25.52
CA ASP A 307 -17.32 -3.72 -26.97
C ASP A 307 -16.00 -3.03 -27.38
N PHE A 308 -15.62 -1.96 -26.68
CA PHE A 308 -14.41 -1.18 -26.98
C PHE A 308 -13.13 -1.98 -26.74
N SER A 309 -13.07 -2.77 -25.67
CA SER A 309 -11.90 -3.59 -25.30
C SER A 309 -12.02 -5.04 -25.77
N GLY A 310 -13.20 -5.47 -26.25
CA GLY A 310 -13.47 -6.86 -26.63
C GLY A 310 -13.34 -7.85 -25.48
N SER A 311 -13.52 -7.39 -24.24
CA SER A 311 -13.26 -8.16 -23.02
C SER A 311 -14.48 -8.21 -22.09
N TYR A 312 -14.56 -9.28 -21.30
CA TYR A 312 -15.53 -9.42 -20.23
C TYR A 312 -15.00 -8.75 -18.95
N GLY A 313 -15.90 -8.15 -18.18
CA GLY A 313 -15.65 -7.69 -16.82
C GLY A 313 -16.75 -8.17 -15.88
N ILE A 314 -16.48 -8.17 -14.58
CA ILE A 314 -17.53 -8.41 -13.58
C ILE A 314 -18.54 -7.27 -13.66
N TYR A 315 -19.83 -7.60 -13.74
CA TYR A 315 -20.88 -6.59 -13.80
C TYR A 315 -21.19 -6.10 -12.40
N GLU A 316 -21.05 -4.79 -12.26
CA GLU A 316 -21.07 -4.08 -10.98
C GLU A 316 -22.44 -4.06 -10.35
N GLY A 317 -23.49 -3.69 -11.09
CA GLY A 317 -24.81 -3.49 -10.50
C GLY A 317 -24.85 -2.52 -9.29
N SER A 318 -23.71 -1.91 -8.93
CA SER A 318 -23.56 -0.87 -7.93
C SER A 318 -23.71 0.47 -8.63
N ASP A 319 -24.65 1.27 -8.15
CA ASP A 319 -24.81 2.66 -8.56
C ASP A 319 -23.93 3.61 -7.71
N PHE A 320 -23.01 3.07 -6.88
CA PHE A 320 -22.29 3.85 -5.86
C PHE A 320 -20.80 4.03 -6.19
N ASP A 321 -20.46 5.18 -6.77
CA ASP A 321 -19.08 5.61 -7.00
C ASP A 321 -18.47 6.16 -5.68
N MET A 322 -17.55 5.38 -5.10
CA MET A 322 -16.88 5.70 -3.84
C MET A 322 -15.90 6.87 -3.97
N ASP A 323 -15.23 7.01 -5.11
CA ASP A 323 -14.25 8.07 -5.35
C ASP A 323 -14.97 9.42 -5.48
N ASP A 324 -16.07 9.48 -6.24
CA ASP A 324 -16.95 10.65 -6.30
C ASP A 324 -17.59 10.97 -4.94
N ALA A 325 -17.93 9.95 -4.15
CA ALA A 325 -18.47 10.12 -2.81
C ALA A 325 -17.43 10.72 -1.85
N LEU A 326 -16.17 10.29 -1.90
CA LEU A 326 -15.05 10.84 -1.13
C LEU A 326 -14.74 12.28 -1.53
N ASP A 327 -14.66 12.56 -2.83
CA ASP A 327 -14.44 13.92 -3.34
C ASP A 327 -15.57 14.88 -2.91
N SER A 328 -16.82 14.41 -2.96
CA SER A 328 -17.97 15.15 -2.45
C SER A 328 -17.88 15.39 -0.94
N ALA A 329 -17.46 14.37 -0.17
CA ALA A 329 -17.30 14.45 1.28
C ALA A 329 -16.19 15.45 1.65
N TYR A 330 -15.01 15.38 1.01
CA TYR A 330 -13.89 16.29 1.28
C TYR A 330 -14.19 17.76 0.98
N ARG A 331 -15.09 18.03 0.04
CA ARG A 331 -15.59 19.38 -0.28
C ARG A 331 -16.67 19.85 0.68
N SER A 332 -17.43 18.93 1.27
CA SER A 332 -18.58 19.23 2.14
C SER A 332 -18.20 19.33 3.62
N ILE A 333 -17.06 18.76 4.01
CA ILE A 333 -16.61 18.71 5.40
C ILE A 333 -15.56 19.80 5.66
N SER A 334 -15.79 20.58 6.71
CA SER A 334 -14.72 21.31 7.40
C SER A 334 -14.18 20.40 8.50
N PRO A 335 -12.86 20.11 8.55
CA PRO A 335 -12.31 19.18 9.52
C PRO A 335 -12.58 19.66 10.95
N ASP A 336 -13.38 18.90 11.71
CA ASP A 336 -13.66 19.22 13.11
C ASP A 336 -12.74 18.40 14.02
N PHE A 337 -11.59 18.97 14.36
CA PHE A 337 -10.62 18.30 15.23
C PHE A 337 -11.10 18.17 16.69
N GLN A 338 -12.15 18.91 17.11
CA GLN A 338 -12.71 18.77 18.45
C GLN A 338 -13.54 17.49 18.59
N SER A 339 -14.23 17.08 17.51
CA SER A 339 -15.02 15.84 17.48
C SER A 339 -14.17 14.56 17.58
N ILE A 340 -12.87 14.60 17.30
CA ILE A 340 -11.98 13.43 17.41
C ILE A 340 -11.95 12.88 18.84
N GLY A 341 -11.94 13.78 19.84
CA GLY A 341 -11.99 13.37 21.24
C GLY A 341 -13.28 12.63 21.62
N GLN A 342 -14.29 12.65 20.75
CA GLN A 342 -15.56 11.92 20.88
C GLN A 342 -15.63 10.68 19.97
N LEU A 343 -14.70 10.53 19.02
CA LEU A 343 -14.69 9.48 17.98
C LEU A 343 -13.99 8.20 18.42
N GLY A 344 -13.16 8.29 19.45
CA GLY A 344 -12.61 7.15 20.19
C GLY A 344 -12.02 7.69 21.47
N GLU A 345 -12.34 7.07 22.61
CA GLU A 345 -11.67 7.40 23.87
C GLU A 345 -10.18 7.07 23.69
N LEU A 346 -9.36 8.08 23.39
CA LEU A 346 -7.92 7.92 23.47
C LEU A 346 -7.63 7.34 24.86
N LYS A 347 -7.02 6.15 24.87
CA LYS A 347 -6.85 5.39 26.11
C LYS A 347 -6.15 6.29 27.14
N PRO A 348 -6.67 6.38 28.38
CA PRO A 348 -6.08 7.23 29.38
C PRO A 348 -4.63 6.82 29.65
N VAL A 349 -3.78 7.81 29.90
CA VAL A 349 -2.36 7.60 30.15
C VAL A 349 -2.14 7.38 31.64
N PHE A 350 -1.61 6.21 32.00
CA PHE A 350 -1.33 5.87 33.39
C PHE A 350 0.05 6.33 33.83
N ALA A 351 0.13 6.95 35.01
CA ALA A 351 1.38 7.28 35.66
C ALA A 351 2.02 6.02 36.32
N LYS A 352 2.44 5.05 35.48
CA LYS A 352 2.92 3.72 35.92
C LYS A 352 4.02 3.80 36.98
N ARG A 353 5.01 4.69 36.79
CA ARG A 353 6.12 4.88 37.75
C ARG A 353 5.63 5.35 39.13
N HIS A 354 4.71 6.31 39.16
CA HIS A 354 4.11 6.80 40.41
C HIS A 354 3.33 5.69 41.12
N TYR A 355 2.54 4.92 40.35
CA TYR A 355 1.80 3.78 40.89
C TYR A 355 2.72 2.73 41.53
N HIS A 356 3.84 2.39 40.88
CA HIS A 356 4.82 1.45 41.45
C HIS A 356 5.50 1.97 42.73
N GLN A 357 5.73 3.28 42.83
CA GLN A 357 6.44 3.87 43.97
C GLN A 357 5.54 4.15 45.18
N PHE A 358 4.29 4.57 44.95
CA PHE A 358 3.41 5.09 46.00
C PHE A 358 2.08 4.31 46.14
N GLY A 359 1.81 3.34 45.27
CA GLY A 359 0.60 2.50 45.31
C GLY A 359 -0.70 3.22 44.89
N SER A 360 -0.69 4.53 44.70
CA SER A 360 -1.85 5.29 44.21
C SER A 360 -1.84 5.43 42.69
N LEU A 361 -2.88 4.93 42.02
CA LEU A 361 -3.07 5.04 40.58
C LEU A 361 -3.49 6.47 40.21
N ARG A 362 -2.71 7.11 39.36
CA ARG A 362 -3.08 8.36 38.69
C ARG A 362 -3.17 8.10 37.19
N TRP A 363 -4.24 8.55 36.58
CA TRP A 363 -4.43 8.51 35.13
C TRP A 363 -4.77 9.91 34.62
N TYR A 364 -4.40 10.14 33.36
CA TYR A 364 -4.61 11.38 32.65
C TYR A 364 -5.47 11.10 31.42
N ASP A 365 -6.49 11.91 31.20
CA ASP A 365 -7.31 11.80 29.98
C ASP A 365 -6.49 12.32 28.79
N ALA A 366 -6.44 11.54 27.71
CA ALA A 366 -5.76 11.94 26.48
C ALA A 366 -6.74 12.68 25.56
N ILE A 367 -6.36 13.88 25.12
CA ILE A 367 -7.23 14.80 24.38
C ILE A 367 -6.45 15.31 23.16
N VAL A 368 -7.12 15.49 22.02
CA VAL A 368 -6.56 16.17 20.85
C VAL A 368 -7.21 17.55 20.72
N SER A 369 -6.40 18.57 20.42
CA SER A 369 -6.85 19.94 20.17
C SER A 369 -5.99 20.57 19.08
N THR A 370 -6.56 21.49 18.30
CA THR A 370 -5.76 22.37 17.44
C THR A 370 -5.00 23.39 18.30
N LEU A 371 -3.95 23.99 17.73
CA LEU A 371 -3.25 25.10 18.39
C LEU A 371 -4.16 26.33 18.59
N THR A 372 -5.00 26.63 17.59
CA THR A 372 -5.95 27.76 17.67
C THR A 372 -6.94 27.59 18.83
N ASP A 373 -7.41 26.36 19.10
CA ASP A 373 -8.35 26.07 20.18
C ASP A 373 -7.69 25.65 21.50
N LEU A 374 -6.34 25.62 21.56
CA LEU A 374 -5.61 25.06 22.70
C LEU A 374 -5.96 25.78 24.01
N GLY A 375 -6.03 27.11 24.00
CA GLY A 375 -6.41 27.88 25.18
C GLY A 375 -7.79 27.49 25.70
N VAL A 376 -8.77 27.32 24.81
CA VAL A 376 -10.13 26.89 25.18
C VAL A 376 -10.12 25.47 25.74
N ALA A 377 -9.37 24.55 25.13
CA ALA A 377 -9.24 23.18 25.58
C ALA A 377 -8.62 23.09 26.99
N VAL A 378 -7.56 23.87 27.25
CA VAL A 378 -6.93 23.97 28.57
C VAL A 378 -7.94 24.49 29.60
N THR A 379 -8.62 25.62 29.32
CA THR A 379 -9.63 26.18 30.24
C THR A 379 -10.76 25.20 30.55
N GLN A 380 -11.20 24.39 29.58
CA GLN A 380 -12.23 23.37 29.79
C GLN A 380 -11.74 22.22 30.68
N CYS A 381 -10.47 21.80 30.54
CA CYS A 381 -9.86 20.79 31.40
C CYS A 381 -9.72 21.29 32.84
N LEU A 382 -9.25 22.52 33.02
CA LEU A 382 -9.09 23.15 34.34
C LEU A 382 -10.42 23.28 35.09
N ASN A 383 -11.51 23.56 34.36
CA ASN A 383 -12.87 23.62 34.91
C ASN A 383 -13.54 22.24 35.09
N GLY A 384 -12.83 21.14 34.83
CA GLY A 384 -13.33 19.78 34.97
C GLY A 384 -14.42 19.37 33.97
N LYS A 385 -14.65 20.17 32.91
CA LYS A 385 -15.70 19.90 31.91
C LYS A 385 -15.30 18.84 30.88
N ARG A 386 -14.00 18.62 30.71
CA ARG A 386 -13.43 17.73 29.68
C ARG A 386 -12.60 16.58 30.28
N LEU A 387 -12.79 16.29 31.57
CA LEU A 387 -12.07 15.27 32.31
C LEU A 387 -13.02 14.21 32.85
N SER A 388 -12.56 12.96 32.83
CA SER A 388 -13.22 11.84 33.47
C SER A 388 -13.22 12.02 34.99
N LYS A 389 -14.28 11.56 35.66
CA LYS A 389 -14.35 11.62 37.13
C LYS A 389 -13.19 10.84 37.76
N GLY A 390 -12.40 11.50 38.61
CA GLY A 390 -11.25 10.90 39.28
C GLY A 390 -9.93 10.97 38.50
N SER A 391 -9.96 11.52 37.29
CA SER A 391 -8.75 11.82 36.53
C SER A 391 -7.83 12.78 37.29
N ALA A 392 -6.52 12.52 37.23
CA ALA A 392 -5.52 13.38 37.83
C ALA A 392 -5.25 14.63 36.97
N GLY A 393 -5.62 14.59 35.69
CA GLY A 393 -5.27 15.64 34.75
C GLY A 393 -5.56 15.29 33.29
N ALA A 394 -5.13 16.17 32.39
CA ALA A 394 -5.21 15.95 30.94
C ALA A 394 -3.82 15.90 30.31
N LEU A 395 -3.68 15.05 29.30
CA LEU A 395 -2.62 15.11 28.29
C LEU A 395 -3.25 15.61 26.98
N ILE A 396 -2.97 16.85 26.61
CA ILE A 396 -3.48 17.46 25.38
C ILE A 396 -2.41 17.35 24.29
N LEU A 397 -2.74 16.68 23.19
CA LEU A 397 -1.96 16.67 21.95
C LEU A 397 -2.40 17.87 21.10
N ALA A 398 -1.54 18.88 21.04
CA ALA A 398 -1.74 20.08 20.24
C ALA A 398 -1.28 19.83 18.79
N ILE A 399 -2.20 19.86 17.83
CA ILE A 399 -1.93 19.62 16.41
C ILE A 399 -2.10 20.89 15.58
N HIS A 400 -1.38 20.99 14.47
CA HIS A 400 -1.55 22.02 13.45
C HIS A 400 -2.58 21.54 12.43
N ALA A 401 -3.70 22.24 12.29
CA ALA A 401 -4.73 21.95 11.30
C ALA A 401 -4.34 22.41 9.89
N ASP A 402 -3.66 23.55 9.78
CA ASP A 402 -3.32 24.22 8.52
C ASP A 402 -1.86 24.72 8.45
N ARG A 403 -1.37 25.00 7.24
CA ARG A 403 -0.02 25.57 6.99
C ARG A 403 0.21 26.92 7.67
N SER A 404 -0.85 27.71 7.89
CA SER A 404 -0.75 28.99 8.59
C SER A 404 -0.49 28.84 10.09
N GLU A 405 -0.91 27.72 10.69
CA GLU A 405 -0.62 27.42 12.11
C GLU A 405 0.84 26.95 12.28
N ALA A 406 1.43 26.33 11.26
CA ALA A 406 2.83 25.91 11.29
C ALA A 406 3.84 27.09 11.32
N THR A 407 3.39 28.29 10.95
CA THR A 407 4.19 29.53 11.04
C THR A 407 4.08 30.27 12.36
N GLN A 408 3.14 29.89 13.25
CA GLN A 408 3.10 30.40 14.61
C GLN A 408 4.16 29.67 15.44
N ASP A 409 4.82 30.38 16.36
CA ASP A 409 5.68 29.72 17.35
C ASP A 409 4.77 28.90 18.28
N ALA A 410 4.58 27.62 17.95
CA ALA A 410 3.69 26.73 18.68
C ALA A 410 4.11 26.63 20.16
N GLU A 411 5.40 26.80 20.47
CA GLU A 411 5.87 26.84 21.85
C GLU A 411 5.36 28.08 22.60
N GLU A 412 5.27 29.23 21.92
CA GLU A 412 4.70 30.45 22.47
C GLU A 412 3.20 30.30 22.76
N VAL A 413 2.43 29.79 21.79
CA VAL A 413 0.98 29.53 21.96
C VAL A 413 0.72 28.53 23.09
N ILE A 414 1.51 27.47 23.18
CA ILE A 414 1.42 26.48 24.26
C ILE A 414 1.75 27.13 25.61
N ARG A 415 2.80 27.96 25.67
CA ARG A 415 3.20 28.66 26.89
C ARG A 415 2.09 29.59 27.38
N GLU A 416 1.57 30.45 26.51
CA GLU A 416 0.45 31.37 26.81
C GLU A 416 -0.81 30.61 27.27
N SER A 417 -1.13 29.52 26.59
CA SER A 417 -2.28 28.68 26.95
C SER A 417 -2.11 28.02 28.33
N LEU A 418 -0.89 27.67 28.71
CA LEU A 418 -0.55 27.05 29.99
C LEU A 418 -0.37 28.03 31.14
N GLU A 419 -0.21 29.34 30.91
CA GLU A 419 -0.11 30.33 31.99
C GLU A 419 -1.32 30.27 32.93
N GLN A 420 -2.51 29.97 32.38
CA GLN A 420 -3.75 29.81 33.14
C GLN A 420 -3.79 28.56 34.03
N SER A 421 -2.90 27.58 33.79
CA SER A 421 -2.82 26.33 34.56
C SER A 421 -1.96 26.45 35.82
N VAL A 422 -1.20 27.54 35.97
CA VAL A 422 -0.31 27.76 37.11
C VAL A 422 -1.13 27.92 38.39
N GLY A 423 -0.98 26.98 39.33
CA GLY A 423 -1.70 26.97 40.60
C GLY A 423 -3.08 26.31 40.57
N ALA A 424 -3.46 25.68 39.45
CA ALA A 424 -4.68 24.89 39.36
C ALA A 424 -4.56 23.56 40.13
N SER A 425 -5.70 22.99 40.53
CA SER A 425 -5.76 21.67 41.21
C SER A 425 -5.66 20.47 40.26
N VAL A 426 -5.57 20.74 38.94
CA VAL A 426 -5.58 19.75 37.87
C VAL A 426 -4.31 19.93 37.05
N ASP A 427 -3.59 18.84 36.83
CA ASP A 427 -2.38 18.85 36.01
C ASP A 427 -2.76 18.80 34.51
N VAL A 428 -2.30 19.77 33.73
CA VAL A 428 -2.47 19.76 32.27
C VAL A 428 -1.11 19.72 31.61
N VAL A 429 -0.86 18.69 30.80
CA VAL A 429 0.37 18.51 30.03
C VAL A 429 0.02 18.66 28.56
N VAL A 430 0.70 19.55 27.86
CA VAL A 430 0.52 19.74 26.42
C VAL A 430 1.73 19.15 25.68
N GLY A 431 1.48 18.24 24.76
CA GLY A 431 2.47 17.70 23.83
C GLY A 431 2.22 18.24 22.42
N ASN A 432 3.28 18.68 21.76
CA ASN A 432 3.22 19.09 20.35
C ASN A 432 4.01 18.07 19.50
N PRO A 433 3.34 17.13 18.81
CA PRO A 433 3.99 16.26 17.84
C PRO A 433 4.21 17.02 16.53
N SER A 434 5.06 18.05 16.53
CA SER A 434 5.25 18.98 15.41
C SER A 434 5.60 18.27 14.09
N GLN A 435 6.33 17.15 14.16
CA GLN A 435 6.70 16.33 13.00
C GLN A 435 5.54 15.46 12.46
N SER A 436 4.59 15.04 13.31
CA SER A 436 3.50 14.12 12.93
C SER A 436 2.12 14.77 12.91
N SER A 437 1.99 16.03 13.30
CA SER A 437 0.70 16.72 13.42
C SER A 437 -0.06 16.76 12.10
N ARG A 438 0.67 16.87 10.99
CA ARG A 438 0.08 16.93 9.64
C ARG A 438 -0.52 15.60 9.20
N LEU A 439 0.17 14.51 9.50
CA LEU A 439 -0.31 13.15 9.20
C LEU A 439 -1.56 12.83 10.05
N LEU A 440 -1.53 13.22 11.33
CA LEU A 440 -2.70 13.09 12.19
C LEU A 440 -3.89 13.90 11.66
N ALA A 441 -3.65 15.14 11.23
CA ALA A 441 -4.71 15.98 10.68
C ALA A 441 -5.34 15.41 9.39
N SER A 442 -4.53 14.80 8.52
CA SER A 442 -5.06 14.15 7.31
C SER A 442 -5.88 12.89 7.61
N LEU A 443 -5.42 12.05 8.55
CA LEU A 443 -6.13 10.83 8.94
C LEU A 443 -7.50 11.14 9.56
N VAL A 444 -7.56 12.21 10.35
CA VAL A 444 -8.82 12.72 10.91
C VAL A 444 -9.79 13.11 9.80
N ARG A 445 -9.30 13.89 8.82
CA ARG A 445 -10.13 14.38 7.72
C ARG A 445 -10.68 13.23 6.88
N GLU A 446 -9.86 12.22 6.63
CA GLU A 446 -10.24 11.00 5.93
C GLU A 446 -11.29 10.20 6.70
N PHE A 447 -11.06 9.97 8.00
CA PHE A 447 -12.05 9.30 8.85
C PHE A 447 -13.40 10.03 8.88
N GLN A 448 -13.37 11.37 9.00
CA GLN A 448 -14.58 12.19 8.94
C GLN A 448 -15.28 12.11 7.58
N ALA A 449 -14.53 12.00 6.49
CA ALA A 449 -15.10 11.77 5.16
C ALA A 449 -15.85 10.43 5.09
N PHE A 450 -15.25 9.33 5.55
CA PHE A 450 -15.93 8.04 5.61
C PHE A 450 -17.17 8.06 6.50
N ARG A 451 -17.10 8.73 7.66
CA ARG A 451 -18.24 8.90 8.56
C ARG A 451 -19.36 9.73 7.92
N TRP A 452 -19.01 10.82 7.24
CA TRP A 452 -19.99 11.65 6.52
C TRP A 452 -20.68 10.85 5.42
N ILE A 453 -19.94 10.03 4.67
CA ILE A 453 -20.51 9.14 3.64
C ILE A 453 -21.47 8.14 4.30
N PHE A 454 -21.05 7.53 5.42
CA PHE A 454 -21.88 6.60 6.20
C PHE A 454 -23.22 7.24 6.66
N GLU A 455 -23.19 8.50 7.07
CA GLU A 455 -24.35 9.22 7.59
C GLU A 455 -25.24 9.81 6.49
N ASN A 456 -24.64 10.35 5.40
CA ASN A 456 -25.33 11.22 4.44
C ASN A 456 -25.58 10.59 3.07
N ARG A 457 -24.95 9.46 2.73
CA ARG A 457 -25.11 8.79 1.44
C ARG A 457 -25.83 7.45 1.58
N PRO A 458 -27.15 7.37 1.79
CA PRO A 458 -27.84 6.10 2.05
C PRO A 458 -27.69 5.05 0.93
N GLU A 459 -27.24 5.44 -0.25
CA GLU A 459 -26.97 4.59 -1.41
C GLU A 459 -26.02 3.42 -1.07
N HIS A 460 -25.01 3.64 -0.21
CA HIS A 460 -24.09 2.56 0.21
C HIS A 460 -24.75 1.50 1.11
N ARG A 461 -25.94 1.76 1.69
CA ARG A 461 -26.58 0.81 2.63
C ARG A 461 -27.29 -0.35 1.94
N GLY A 462 -27.72 -0.14 0.70
CA GLY A 462 -28.34 -1.17 -0.14
C GLY A 462 -27.31 -2.07 -0.84
N ASP A 463 -26.05 -1.62 -0.89
CA ASP A 463 -24.95 -2.29 -1.57
C ASP A 463 -24.00 -2.90 -0.54
N ARG A 464 -23.81 -4.22 -0.59
CA ARG A 464 -22.97 -4.95 0.37
C ARG A 464 -21.48 -4.60 0.23
N VAL A 465 -21.02 -4.25 -0.97
CA VAL A 465 -19.63 -3.89 -1.30
C VAL A 465 -19.36 -2.46 -0.84
N ALA A 466 -20.20 -1.50 -1.23
CA ALA A 466 -20.10 -0.12 -0.75
C ALA A 466 -20.18 -0.04 0.79
N ARG A 467 -21.04 -0.87 1.38
CA ARG A 467 -21.11 -0.99 2.84
C ARG A 467 -19.80 -1.51 3.43
N ALA A 468 -19.17 -2.52 2.85
CA ALA A 468 -17.89 -3.04 3.34
C ALA A 468 -16.77 -1.99 3.22
N GLU A 469 -16.74 -1.23 2.14
CA GLU A 469 -15.75 -0.17 1.88
C GLU A 469 -15.89 1.04 2.80
N VAL A 470 -17.12 1.42 3.16
CA VAL A 470 -17.35 2.49 4.14
C VAL A 470 -17.10 1.99 5.57
N HIS A 471 -17.49 0.75 5.89
CA HIS A 471 -17.36 0.20 7.25
C HIS A 471 -15.94 -0.22 7.63
N TYR A 472 -15.15 -0.79 6.71
CA TYR A 472 -13.82 -1.32 7.04
C TYR A 472 -12.87 -0.23 7.56
N PRO A 473 -12.74 0.95 6.92
CA PRO A 473 -11.93 2.06 7.44
C PRO A 473 -12.42 2.58 8.80
N LEU A 474 -13.75 2.64 9.02
CA LEU A 474 -14.33 3.06 10.29
C LEU A 474 -13.99 2.06 11.41
N ALA A 475 -14.12 0.76 11.15
CA ALA A 475 -13.84 -0.30 12.12
C ALA A 475 -12.34 -0.52 12.40
N SER A 476 -11.44 -0.16 11.48
CA SER A 476 -10.00 -0.22 11.70
C SER A 476 -9.43 0.98 12.46
N THR A 477 -10.22 2.05 12.60
CA THR A 477 -9.81 3.32 13.25
C THR A 477 -10.35 3.44 14.68
N GLU A 478 -11.39 2.68 15.04
CA GLU A 478 -11.84 2.40 16.42
C GLU A 478 -10.89 1.43 17.15
#